data_AF-A0A3D1PGW4-F1
#
_entry.id   AF-A0A3D1PGW4-F1
#
_cell.length_a   1.000
_cell.length_b   1.000
_cell.length_c   1.000
_cell.angle_alpha   90.00
_cell.angle_beta   90.00
_cell.angle_gamma   90.00
#
_symmetry.space_group_name_H-M   'P 1'
#
loop_
_entity.id
_entity.type
_entity.pdbx_description
1 polymer ?
#
loop_
_entity_poly.entity_id
_entity_poly.type
_entity_poly.pdbx_seq_one_letter_code
_entity_poly.pdbx_strand_id
1 'polypeptide(L)'
;PPEQLLYENLKQKSHSSSLLDQLQFMMKPELRRESESYITQQAAIAGYKTLVPANLQKASDLAVANLYWYFKVRDESEERVEHEVVA
;
A
#
# COMPACT_ATOMS: atom_id res chain seq x y z
N PRO A 1 -5.24 -21.90 -14.59
CA PRO A 1 -3.81 -21.94 -14.20
C PRO A 1 -3.67 -21.46 -12.75
N PRO A 2 -2.62 -21.85 -11.98
CA PRO A 2 -2.46 -21.47 -10.57
C PRO A 2 -2.55 -19.96 -10.32
N GLU A 3 -2.02 -19.16 -11.24
CA GLU A 3 -2.00 -17.70 -11.21
C GLU A 3 -3.43 -17.10 -11.25
N GLN A 4 -4.35 -17.75 -11.95
CA GLN A 4 -5.75 -17.32 -12.04
C GLN A 4 -6.51 -17.55 -10.73
N LEU A 5 -6.26 -18.68 -10.06
CA LEU A 5 -6.83 -18.94 -8.73
C LEU A 5 -6.30 -17.96 -7.69
N LEU A 6 -5.01 -17.60 -7.78
CA LEU A 6 -4.41 -16.57 -6.94
C LEU A 6 -5.07 -15.21 -7.19
N TYR A 7 -5.21 -14.81 -8.46
CA TYR A 7 -5.89 -13.56 -8.82
C TYR A 7 -7.30 -13.44 -8.24
N GLU A 8 -8.15 -14.47 -8.40
CA GLU A 8 -9.52 -14.44 -7.88
C GLU A 8 -9.57 -14.37 -6.34
N ASN A 9 -8.62 -15.01 -5.64
CA ASN A 9 -8.53 -14.92 -4.19
C ASN A 9 -8.15 -13.52 -3.71
N LEU A 10 -7.21 -12.88 -4.40
CA LEU A 10 -6.69 -11.56 -4.05
C LEU A 10 -7.69 -10.45 -4.39
N LYS A 11 -8.42 -10.59 -5.50
CA LYS A 11 -9.46 -9.64 -5.94
C LYS A 11 -10.55 -9.40 -4.89
N GLN A 12 -10.91 -10.41 -4.10
CA GLN A 12 -11.91 -10.26 -3.03
C GLN A 12 -11.40 -9.45 -1.82
N LYS A 13 -10.08 -9.24 -1.70
CA LYS A 13 -9.41 -8.70 -0.51
C LYS A 13 -8.77 -7.33 -0.73
N SER A 14 -8.84 -6.81 -1.95
CA SER A 14 -8.10 -5.61 -2.37
C SER A 14 -8.88 -4.79 -3.39
N HIS A 15 -8.69 -3.47 -3.34
CA HIS A 15 -9.03 -2.60 -4.47
C HIS A 15 -8.16 -2.96 -5.70
N SER A 16 -8.66 -2.66 -6.90
CA SER A 16 -8.01 -3.02 -8.17
C SER A 16 -6.57 -2.54 -8.27
N SER A 17 -6.27 -1.33 -7.83
CA SER A 17 -4.91 -0.78 -7.87
C SER A 17 -3.96 -1.49 -6.90
N SER A 18 -4.43 -1.83 -5.70
CA SER A 18 -3.67 -2.62 -4.73
C SER A 18 -3.41 -4.04 -5.22
N LEU A 19 -4.40 -4.66 -5.87
CA LEU A 19 -4.25 -5.97 -6.48
C LEU A 19 -3.16 -5.98 -7.55
N LEU A 20 -3.12 -4.95 -8.40
CA LEU A 20 -2.09 -4.81 -9.42
C LEU A 20 -0.69 -4.69 -8.78
N ASP A 21 -0.53 -3.84 -7.77
CA ASP A 21 0.77 -3.67 -7.11
C ASP A 21 1.21 -4.92 -6.35
N GLN A 22 0.26 -5.63 -5.73
CA GLN A 22 0.54 -6.92 -5.11
C GLN A 22 1.13 -7.93 -6.12
N LEU A 23 0.55 -8.04 -7.31
CA LEU A 23 1.07 -8.91 -8.36
C LEU A 23 2.44 -8.42 -8.86
N GLN A 24 2.64 -7.10 -8.92
CA GLN A 24 3.94 -6.53 -9.31
C GLN A 24 5.03 -6.82 -8.29
N PHE A 25 4.74 -6.79 -6.98
CA PHE A 25 5.72 -7.10 -5.94
C PHE A 25 6.31 -8.50 -6.08
N MET A 26 5.50 -9.47 -6.52
CA MET A 26 5.96 -10.84 -6.80
C MET A 26 6.99 -10.92 -7.92
N MET A 27 7.00 -9.95 -8.85
CA MET A 27 7.92 -9.90 -10.00
C MET A 27 9.03 -8.87 -9.85
N LYS A 28 8.80 -7.81 -9.07
CA LYS A 28 9.67 -6.64 -8.93
C LYS A 28 9.82 -6.29 -7.43
N PRO A 29 10.78 -6.94 -6.73
CA PRO A 29 10.99 -6.73 -5.31
C PRO A 29 11.32 -5.28 -4.92
N GLU A 30 11.90 -4.50 -5.83
CA GLU A 30 12.23 -3.09 -5.57
C GLU A 30 10.97 -2.23 -5.39
N LEU A 31 9.91 -2.47 -6.16
CA LEU A 31 8.63 -1.78 -5.97
C LEU A 31 8.05 -2.04 -4.58
N ARG A 32 8.20 -3.28 -4.08
CA ARG A 32 7.78 -3.63 -2.72
C ARG A 32 8.54 -2.81 -1.68
N ARG A 33 9.86 -2.66 -1.83
CA ARG A 33 10.70 -1.87 -0.90
C ARG A 33 10.36 -0.39 -0.93
N GLU A 34 10.11 0.17 -2.10
CA GLU A 34 9.66 1.56 -2.25
C GLU A 34 8.33 1.80 -1.52
N SER A 35 7.37 0.89 -1.69
CA SER A 35 6.10 0.94 -0.95
C SER A 35 6.29 0.82 0.56
N GLU A 36 7.15 -0.08 1.06
CA GLU A 36 7.47 -0.18 2.50
C GLU A 36 8.08 1.10 3.06
N SER A 37 8.98 1.73 2.31
CA SER A 37 9.58 3.00 2.68
C SER A 37 8.53 4.11 2.78
N TYR A 38 7.67 4.23 1.77
CA TYR A 38 6.58 5.20 1.79
C TYR A 38 5.62 4.97 2.97
N ILE A 39 5.18 3.73 3.18
CA ILE A 39 4.30 3.36 4.31
C ILE A 39 4.96 3.75 5.64
N THR A 40 6.25 3.47 5.82
CA THR A 40 6.96 3.79 7.06
C THR A 40 6.97 5.30 7.32
N GLN A 41 7.23 6.10 6.28
CA GLN A 41 7.24 7.56 6.39
C GLN A 41 5.85 8.10 6.75
N GLN A 42 4.82 7.66 6.03
CA GLN A 42 3.44 8.12 6.25
C GLN A 42 2.86 7.63 7.58
N ALA A 43 3.21 6.43 8.00
CA ALA A 43 2.85 5.89 9.30
C ALA A 43 3.45 6.70 10.44
N ALA A 44 4.70 7.17 10.30
CA ALA A 44 5.33 8.01 11.30
C ALA A 44 4.59 9.35 11.46
N ILE A 45 4.17 9.97 10.35
CA ILE A 45 3.36 11.20 10.35
C ILE A 45 1.99 10.95 11.01
N ALA A 46 1.36 9.81 10.70
CA ALA A 46 0.06 9.41 11.25
C ALA A 46 0.08 8.98 12.74
N GLY A 47 1.27 8.76 13.32
CA GLY A 47 1.42 8.19 14.66
C GLY A 47 1.28 6.66 14.76
N TYR A 48 1.30 5.92 13.64
CA TYR A 48 1.25 4.46 13.62
C TYR A 48 2.62 3.82 13.90
N LYS A 49 2.95 3.71 15.19
CA LYS A 49 4.28 3.25 15.68
C LYS A 49 4.64 1.80 15.32
N THR A 50 3.68 0.98 14.89
CA THR A 50 3.91 -0.44 14.58
C THR A 50 4.26 -0.68 13.11
N LEU A 51 4.01 0.27 12.21
CA LEU A 51 4.30 0.14 10.78
C LEU A 51 5.75 0.56 10.47
N VAL A 52 6.68 -0.07 11.17
CA VAL A 52 8.13 0.11 11.00
C VAL A 52 8.68 -0.90 9.99
N PRO A 53 9.87 -0.66 9.39
CA PRO A 53 10.41 -1.51 8.34
C PRO A 53 10.50 -2.99 8.73
N ALA A 54 10.94 -3.29 9.95
CA ALA A 54 11.08 -4.66 10.45
C ALA A 54 9.75 -5.45 10.51
N ASN A 55 8.62 -4.75 10.67
CA ASN A 55 7.30 -5.37 10.69
C ASN A 55 6.73 -5.49 9.28
N LEU A 56 6.94 -4.47 8.43
CA LEU A 56 6.50 -4.49 7.02
C LEU A 56 7.23 -5.56 6.20
N GLN A 57 8.52 -5.79 6.46
CA GLN A 57 9.28 -6.87 5.84
C GLN A 57 8.72 -8.27 6.12
N LYS A 58 8.04 -8.44 7.26
CA LYS A 58 7.37 -9.70 7.63
C LYS A 58 5.92 -9.75 7.16
N ALA A 59 5.38 -8.63 6.70
CA ALA A 59 4.02 -8.54 6.21
C ALA A 59 3.93 -9.14 4.80
N SER A 60 2.76 -9.69 4.48
CA SER A 60 2.47 -10.20 3.15
C SER A 60 2.43 -9.09 2.11
N ASP A 61 2.69 -9.42 0.85
CA ASP A 61 2.57 -8.47 -0.26
C ASP A 61 1.17 -7.83 -0.32
N LEU A 62 0.14 -8.61 0.01
CA LEU A 62 -1.25 -8.13 0.14
C LEU A 62 -1.35 -6.99 1.17
N ALA A 63 -0.75 -7.16 2.35
CA ALA A 63 -0.81 -6.17 3.40
C ALA A 63 -0.03 -4.91 3.01
N VAL A 64 1.16 -5.06 2.43
CA VAL A 64 1.98 -3.93 1.96
C VAL A 64 1.24 -3.14 0.88
N ALA A 65 0.67 -3.81 -0.13
CA ALA A 65 -0.05 -3.14 -1.21
C ALA A 65 -1.30 -2.40 -0.70
N ASN A 66 -2.08 -3.04 0.19
CA ASN A 66 -3.25 -2.39 0.78
C ASN A 66 -2.88 -1.19 1.66
N LEU A 67 -1.82 -1.30 2.47
CA LEU A 67 -1.34 -0.18 3.30
C LEU A 67 -0.83 0.98 2.45
N TYR A 68 -0.09 0.69 1.36
CA TYR A 68 0.36 1.71 0.42
C TYR A 68 -0.81 2.51 -0.14
N TRP A 69 -1.86 1.83 -0.63
CA TRP A 69 -3.03 2.49 -1.18
C TRP A 69 -3.87 3.22 -0.14
N TYR A 70 -3.94 2.72 1.10
CA TYR A 70 -4.57 3.44 2.20
C TYR A 70 -3.91 4.81 2.42
N PHE A 71 -2.57 4.86 2.52
CA PHE A 71 -1.85 6.13 2.71
C PHE A 71 -1.94 7.03 1.47
N LYS A 72 -1.85 6.49 0.27
CA LYS A 72 -2.04 7.23 -0.98
C LYS A 72 -3.39 7.96 -1.01
N VAL A 73 -4.48 7.25 -0.74
CA VAL A 73 -5.84 7.83 -0.76
C VAL A 73 -6.02 8.85 0.37
N ARG A 74 -5.44 8.60 1.54
CA ARG A 74 -5.45 9.56 2.65
C ARG A 74 -4.75 10.86 2.26
N ASP A 75 -3.51 10.76 1.77
CA ASP A 75 -2.68 11.92 1.41
C ASP A 75 -3.36 12.73 0.28
N GLU A 76 -3.88 12.06 -0.76
CA GLU A 76 -4.65 12.70 -1.84
C GLU A 76 -5.92 13.40 -1.32
N SER A 77 -6.55 12.87 -0.28
CA SER A 77 -7.73 13.48 0.34
C SER A 77 -7.36 14.70 1.17
N GLU A 78 -6.25 14.65 1.91
CA GLU A 78 -5.71 15.77 2.70
C GLU A 78 -5.29 16.92 1.78
N GLU A 79 -4.57 16.64 0.69
CA GLU A 79 -4.17 17.64 -0.32
C GLU A 79 -5.37 18.35 -0.98
N ARG A 80 -6.48 17.62 -1.21
CA ARG A 80 -7.71 18.21 -1.76
C ARG A 80 -8.36 19.19 -0.78
N VAL A 81 -8.42 18.83 0.51
CA VAL A 81 -8.97 19.70 1.54
C VAL A 81 -8.11 20.96 1.68
N GLU A 82 -6.79 20.83 1.70
CA GLU A 82 -5.90 22.00 1.78
C GLU A 82 -6.09 22.97 0.61
N HIS A 83 -6.23 22.47 -0.62
CA HIS A 83 -6.48 23.33 -1.79
C HIS A 83 -7.86 24.02 -1.77
N GLU A 84 -8.91 23.37 -1.25
CA GLU A 84 -10.24 23.98 -1.12
C GLU A 84 -10.32 25.05 -0.03
N VAL A 85 -9.48 24.97 1.00
CA VAL A 85 -9.46 25.93 2.12
C VAL A 85 -8.63 27.18 1.79
N VAL A 86 -7.68 27.07 0.87
CA VAL A 86 -6.74 28.15 0.48
C VAL A 86 -7.19 28.91 -0.78
N ALA A 87 -8.22 28.42 -1.51
CA ALA A 87 -8.81 29.05 -2.70
C ALA A 87 -9.98 29.99 -2.35
#